data_AF-A0A227GK20-F1
#
_entry.id   AF-A0A227GK20-F1
#
_cell.length_a   1.000
_cell.length_b   1.000
_cell.length_c   1.000
_cell.angle_alpha   90.00
_cell.angle_beta   90.00
_cell.angle_gamma   90.00
#
_symmetry.space_group_name_H-M   'P 1'
#
loop_
_entity.id
_entity.type
_entity.pdbx_description
1 polymer ?
#
loop_
_entity_poly.entity_id
_entity_poly.type
_entity_poly.pdbx_seq_one_letter_code
_entity_poly.pdbx_strand_id
1 'polypeptide(L)' 'IYDLGREHVRRFLVSNALYWFEQFHIDGIRVDAVASMLYLDYSRSHDQWVPNVDGGNENYDAIATLKWMNEE' A
#
# COMPACT_ATOMS: atom_id res chain seq x y z
N ILE A 1 0.67 7.22 7.25
CA ILE A 1 0.71 5.90 6.58
C ILE A 1 -0.53 5.14 7.02
N TYR A 2 -1.30 4.59 6.10
CA TYR A 2 -2.45 3.72 6.43
C TYR A 2 -1.96 2.39 7.01
N ASP A 3 -2.71 1.83 7.95
CA ASP A 3 -2.41 0.50 8.52
C ASP A 3 -2.89 -0.60 7.56
N LEU A 4 -2.01 -1.01 6.65
CA LEU A 4 -2.31 -2.01 5.63
C LEU A 4 -2.35 -3.44 6.20
N GLY A 5 -1.91 -3.69 7.44
CA GLY A 5 -2.11 -4.98 8.09
C GLY A 5 -3.60 -5.25 8.39
N ARG A 6 -4.42 -4.19 8.47
CA ARG A 6 -5.86 -4.30 8.73
C ARG A 6 -6.65 -4.54 7.45
N GLU A 7 -7.33 -5.67 7.41
CA GLU A 7 -8.17 -6.09 6.27
C GLU A 7 -9.19 -5.03 5.84
N HIS A 8 -9.88 -4.37 6.77
CA HIS A 8 -10.87 -3.35 6.45
C HIS A 8 -10.25 -2.09 5.84
N VAL A 9 -9.01 -1.75 6.21
CA VAL A 9 -8.28 -0.62 5.61
C VAL A 9 -7.88 -0.96 4.19
N ARG A 10 -7.36 -2.17 3.94
CA ARG A 10 -7.04 -2.65 2.59
C ARG A 10 -8.26 -2.67 1.68
N ARG A 11 -9.36 -3.26 2.15
CA ARG A 11 -10.65 -3.27 1.43
C ARG A 11 -11.13 -1.88 1.09
N PHE A 12 -11.08 -0.96 2.05
CA PHE A 12 -11.48 0.42 1.81
C PHE A 12 -10.68 1.05 0.65
N LEU A 13 -9.35 0.86 0.62
CA LEU A 13 -8.50 1.44 -0.43
C LEU A 13 -8.74 0.79 -1.80
N VAL A 14 -8.86 -0.55 -1.86
CA VAL A 14 -9.13 -1.27 -3.12
C VAL A 14 -10.52 -0.92 -3.65
N SER A 15 -11.55 -0.96 -2.79
CA SER A 15 -12.90 -0.55 -3.18
C SER A 15 -12.97 0.91 -3.59
N ASN A 16 -12.15 1.80 -3.00
CA ASN A 16 -12.09 3.20 -3.44
C ASN A 16 -11.48 3.33 -4.84
N ALA A 17 -10.41 2.59 -5.16
CA ALA A 17 -9.85 2.58 -6.49
C ALA A 17 -10.90 2.14 -7.53
N LEU A 18 -11.57 1.00 -7.30
CA LEU A 18 -12.64 0.50 -8.17
C LEU A 18 -13.81 1.48 -8.28
N TYR A 19 -14.21 2.11 -7.18
CA TYR A 19 -15.29 3.09 -7.16
C TYR A 19 -15.04 4.27 -8.14
N TRP A 20 -13.80 4.73 -8.25
CA TRP A 20 -13.46 5.77 -9.22
C TRP A 20 -13.62 5.29 -10.67
N PHE A 21 -13.20 4.08 -10.99
CA PHE A 21 -13.40 3.48 -12.31
C PHE A 21 -14.89 3.27 -12.62
N GLU A 22 -15.66 2.73 -11.67
CA GLU A 22 -17.07 2.40 -11.87
C GLU A 22 -17.98 3.62 -11.95
N GLN A 23 -17.79 4.62 -11.08
CA GLN A 23 -18.73 5.74 -10.97
C GLN A 23 -18.34 6.94 -11.82
N PHE A 24 -17.04 7.13 -12.07
CA PHE A 24 -16.52 8.29 -12.79
C PHE A 24 -15.88 7.93 -14.13
N HIS A 25 -15.79 6.64 -14.47
CA HIS A 25 -15.28 6.16 -15.75
C HIS A 25 -13.90 6.73 -16.10
N ILE A 26 -13.02 6.83 -15.11
CA ILE A 26 -11.63 7.21 -15.35
C ILE A 26 -10.90 6.08 -16.07
N ASP A 27 -9.91 6.41 -16.89
CA ASP A 27 -9.15 5.41 -17.67
C ASP A 27 -7.92 4.88 -16.95
N GLY A 28 -7.57 5.44 -15.78
CA GLY A 28 -6.39 5.03 -15.04
C GLY A 28 -6.16 5.81 -13.75
N ILE A 29 -5.35 5.23 -12.87
CA ILE A 29 -4.90 5.85 -11.62
C ILE A 29 -3.37 5.93 -11.61
N ARG A 30 -2.84 7.01 -11.02
CA ARG A 30 -1.41 7.17 -10.74
C ARG A 30 -1.22 7.24 -9.23
N VAL A 31 -0.36 6.38 -8.70
CA VAL A 31 0.04 6.41 -7.29
C VAL A 31 1.42 7.04 -7.18
N ASP A 32 1.52 8.12 -6.41
CA ASP A 32 2.80 8.77 -6.11
C ASP A 32 3.41 8.21 -4.82
N ALA A 33 4.72 8.41 -4.64
CA ALA A 33 5.46 8.05 -3.44
C ALA A 33 5.34 6.57 -3.03
N VAL A 34 5.25 5.65 -3.99
CA VAL A 34 5.11 4.20 -3.75
C VAL A 34 6.23 3.64 -2.85
N ALA A 35 7.45 4.18 -2.94
CA ALA A 35 8.57 3.79 -2.07
C ALA A 35 8.26 4.01 -0.57
N SER A 36 7.48 5.04 -0.23
CA SER A 36 7.05 5.31 1.15
C SER A 36 6.05 4.28 1.71
N MET A 37 5.40 3.52 0.82
CA MET A 37 4.55 2.39 1.20
C MET A 37 5.36 1.10 1.29
N LEU A 38 6.26 0.87 0.31
CA LEU A 38 6.99 -0.39 0.15
C LEU A 38 8.09 -0.61 1.20
N TYR A 39 8.69 0.44 1.75
CA TYR A 39 9.83 0.32 2.64
C TYR A 39 9.54 0.86 4.04
N LEU A 40 9.77 0.03 5.06
CA LEU A 40 9.54 0.32 6.48
C LEU A 40 10.52 1.35 7.03
N ASP A 41 11.67 1.52 6.40
CA ASP A 41 12.74 2.47 6.73
C ASP A 41 12.69 3.76 5.90
N TYR A 42 11.68 3.92 5.02
CA TYR A 42 11.60 5.07 4.14
C TYR A 42 11.61 6.39 4.94
N SER A 43 12.63 7.22 4.71
CA SER A 43 12.86 8.50 5.40
C SER A 43 12.99 8.37 6.93
N ARG A 44 13.48 7.23 7.45
CA ARG A 44 13.70 6.98 8.88
C ARG A 44 15.17 6.71 9.18
N SER A 45 15.64 7.12 10.36
CA SER A 45 16.96 6.75 10.87
C SER A 45 17.01 5.28 11.28
N HIS A 46 18.21 4.71 11.39
CA HIS A 46 18.43 3.28 11.65
C HIS A 46 17.71 2.72 12.90
N ASP A 47 17.47 3.56 13.90
CA ASP A 47 16.83 3.22 15.18
C ASP A 47 15.33 3.54 15.24
N GLN A 48 14.75 4.05 14.14
CA GLN A 48 13.37 4.56 14.09
C GLN A 48 12.41 3.67 13.30
N TRP A 49 12.84 2.46 12.94
CA TRP A 49 12.01 1.49 12.23
C TRP A 49 12.26 0.08 12.75
N VAL A 50 11.33 -0.83 12.46
CA VAL A 50 11.37 -2.22 12.87
C VAL A 50 11.35 -3.08 11.61
N PRO A 51 12.21 -4.10 11.50
CA PRO A 51 12.23 -4.99 10.35
C PRO A 51 10.98 -5.85 10.26
N ASN A 52 10.72 -6.36 9.06
CA ASN A 52 9.70 -7.38 8.82
C ASN A 52 10.10 -8.73 9.43
N VAL A 53 9.22 -9.73 9.31
CA VAL A 53 9.39 -11.08 9.89
C VAL A 53 10.65 -11.80 9.40
N ASP A 54 11.16 -11.43 8.22
CA ASP A 54 12.35 -12.01 7.59
C ASP A 54 13.62 -11.16 7.83
N GLY A 55 13.52 -10.09 8.63
CA GLY A 55 14.64 -9.19 8.94
C GLY A 55 14.89 -8.10 7.89
N GLY A 56 14.08 -8.03 6.84
CA GLY A 56 14.17 -7.03 5.77
C GLY A 56 13.38 -5.74 6.08
N ASN A 57 13.44 -4.79 5.15
CA ASN A 57 12.70 -3.51 5.23
C ASN A 57 11.45 -3.48 4.35
N GLU A 58 11.13 -4.56 3.65
CA GLU A 58 9.97 -4.62 2.77
C GLU A 58 8.68 -4.69 3.60
N ASN A 59 7.72 -3.84 3.25
CA ASN A 59 6.39 -3.85 3.82
C ASN A 59 5.49 -4.81 3.03
N TYR A 60 5.39 -6.06 3.48
CA TYR A 60 4.59 -7.09 2.80
C TYR A 60 3.10 -6.75 2.71
N ASP A 61 2.55 -6.05 3.70
CA ASP A 61 1.15 -5.61 3.65
C ASP A 61 0.91 -4.59 2.53
N ALA A 62 1.86 -3.66 2.34
CA ALA A 62 1.82 -2.72 1.23
C ALA A 62 1.95 -3.41 -0.14
N ILE A 63 2.89 -4.33 -0.26
CA ILE A 63 3.11 -5.11 -1.48
C ILE A 63 1.84 -5.90 -1.83
N ALA A 64 1.27 -6.62 -0.85
CA ALA A 64 0.07 -7.41 -1.05
C ALA A 64 -1.13 -6.54 -1.45
N THR A 65 -1.30 -5.38 -0.82
CA THR A 65 -2.38 -4.44 -1.15
C THR A 65 -2.26 -3.89 -2.56
N LEU A 66 -1.05 -3.49 -2.99
CA LEU A 66 -0.82 -2.97 -4.33
C LEU A 66 -1.00 -4.05 -5.41
N LYS A 67 -0.58 -5.28 -5.14
CA LYS A 67 -0.87 -6.42 -6.04
C LYS A 67 -2.37 -6.62 -6.18
N TRP A 68 -3.07 -6.74 -5.05
CA TRP A 68 -4.52 -6.93 -5.05
C TRP A 68 -5.25 -5.81 -5.81
N MET A 69 -4.91 -4.54 -5.56
CA MET A 69 -5.51 -3.40 -6.26
C MET A 69 -5.35 -3.45 -7.79
N ASN A 70 -4.27 -4.03 -8.32
CA ASN A 70 -4.03 -4.11 -9.77
C ASN A 70 -4.53 -5.43 -10.39
N GLU A 71 -4.96 -6.40 -9.58
CA GLU A 71 -5.51 -7.68 -10.02
C GLU A 71 -7.05 -7.66 -10.14
N GLU A 72 -7.72 -6.79 -9.38
CA GLU A 72 -9.16 -6.50 -9.51
C GLU A 72 -9.45 -5.69 -10.78
#